data_AF-A0A804QVS7-F1
#
_entry.id   AF-A0A804QVS7-F1
#
_cell.length_a   1.000
_cell.length_b   1.000
_cell.length_c   1.000
_cell.angle_alpha   90.00
_cell.angle_beta   90.00
_cell.angle_gamma   90.00
#
_symmetry.space_group_name_H-M   'P 1'
#
loop_
_entity.id
_entity.type
_entity.pdbx_description
1 polymer ?
#
loop_
_entity_poly.entity_id
_entity_poly.type
_entity_poly.pdbx_seq_one_letter_code
_entity_poly.pdbx_strand_id
1 'polypeptide(L)'
;MKINLYSFKTDVVITIGERCLCWVDYYHGMLLIDVLTDSNSNSRLRYIPLTSKALKTDRVYKDGKPDPFRRLSVCDGGIIKLVCIITKKHPSPYPFTIATWTLVDIYQGRWEKDVNLTMGASEFFNL
;
A
#
# COMPACT_ATOMS: atom_id res chain seq x y z
N MET A 1 -6.26 4.39 14.92
CA MET A 1 -5.47 5.52 14.37
C MET A 1 -6.42 6.41 13.58
N LYS A 2 -6.51 7.71 13.88
CA LYS A 2 -7.29 8.66 13.05
C LYS A 2 -6.40 9.12 11.90
N ILE A 3 -6.91 9.06 10.67
CA ILE A 3 -6.25 9.60 9.49
C ILE A 3 -6.36 11.13 9.46
N ASN A 4 -5.29 11.82 9.10
CA ASN A 4 -5.37 13.23 8.71
C ASN A 4 -5.60 13.29 7.20
N LEU A 5 -6.83 13.61 6.78
CA LEU A 5 -7.17 13.67 5.35
C LEU A 5 -6.42 14.78 4.61
N TYR A 6 -5.93 15.82 5.31
CA TYR A 6 -5.12 16.89 4.69
C TYR A 6 -3.72 16.41 4.27
N SER A 7 -3.19 15.35 4.88
CA SER A 7 -1.90 14.76 4.50
C SER A 7 -2.03 13.58 3.55
N PHE A 8 -3.25 13.07 3.34
CA PHE A 8 -3.48 11.95 2.45
C PHE A 8 -3.33 12.38 0.99
N LYS A 9 -2.41 11.74 0.28
CA LYS A 9 -2.14 11.96 -1.14
C LYS A 9 -2.28 10.65 -1.87
N THR A 10 -3.29 10.58 -2.73
CA THR A 10 -3.55 9.42 -3.58
C THR A 10 -2.39 9.18 -4.54
N ASP A 11 -1.69 8.07 -4.35
CA ASP A 11 -0.69 7.56 -5.27
C ASP A 11 -1.35 6.70 -6.38
N VAL A 12 -2.43 5.97 -6.06
CA VAL A 12 -3.21 5.21 -7.06
C VAL A 12 -4.66 5.01 -6.59
N VAL A 13 -5.57 4.83 -7.54
CA VAL A 13 -6.93 4.34 -7.30
C VAL A 13 -7.06 2.96 -7.94
N ILE A 14 -7.57 1.99 -7.18
CA ILE A 14 -7.77 0.61 -7.63
C ILE A 14 -9.20 0.16 -7.34
N THR A 15 -9.67 -0.83 -8.10
CA THR A 15 -10.90 -1.57 -7.80
C THR A 15 -10.60 -2.75 -6.90
N ILE A 16 -11.50 -3.06 -5.97
CA ILE A 16 -11.43 -4.25 -5.11
C ILE A 16 -12.77 -4.96 -5.21
N GLY A 17 -12.76 -6.18 -5.76
CA GLY A 17 -13.98 -6.89 -6.10
C GLY A 17 -14.86 -6.10 -7.08
N GLU A 18 -16.17 -6.31 -7.02
CA GLU A 18 -17.13 -5.75 -7.98
C GLU A 18 -17.71 -4.38 -7.58
N ARG A 19 -17.49 -3.95 -6.33
CA ARG A 19 -18.28 -2.89 -5.69
C ARG A 19 -17.47 -1.90 -4.87
N CYS A 20 -16.16 -2.06 -4.79
CA CYS A 20 -15.32 -1.16 -4.00
C CYS A 20 -14.28 -0.42 -4.86
N LEU A 21 -14.17 0.89 -4.62
CA LEU A 21 -13.04 1.70 -5.06
C LEU A 21 -12.14 1.97 -3.87
N CYS A 22 -10.83 1.98 -4.10
CA CYS A 22 -9.86 2.23 -3.06
C CYS A 22 -8.82 3.25 -3.51
N TRP A 23 -8.76 4.38 -2.81
CA TRP A 23 -7.66 5.34 -2.93
C TRP A 23 -6.52 4.88 -2.03
N VAL A 24 -5.34 4.76 -2.59
CA VAL A 24 -4.15 4.30 -1.88
C VAL A 24 -3.19 5.48 -1.74
N ASP A 25 -2.77 5.75 -0.52
CA ASP A 25 -1.62 6.57 -0.18
C ASP A 25 -0.53 5.63 0.33
N TYR A 26 0.59 5.55 -0.38
CA TYR A 26 1.67 4.61 -0.07
C TYR A 26 2.41 4.91 1.24
N TYR A 27 2.08 5.99 1.94
CA TYR A 27 2.65 6.38 3.23
C TYR A 27 1.64 6.36 4.37
N HIS A 28 0.35 6.36 4.08
CA HIS A 28 -0.69 6.34 5.11
C HIS A 28 -1.50 5.04 5.09
N GLY A 29 -2.03 4.62 3.94
CA GLY A 29 -3.07 3.60 3.93
C GLY A 29 -3.97 3.66 2.72
N MET A 30 -5.12 3.02 2.88
CA MET A 30 -6.13 2.84 1.87
C MET A 30 -7.45 3.42 2.37
N LEU A 31 -8.13 4.22 1.55
CA LEU A 31 -9.50 4.65 1.75
C LEU A 31 -10.39 3.81 0.84
N LEU A 32 -11.05 2.82 1.43
CA LEU A 32 -11.99 1.94 0.77
C LEU A 32 -13.38 2.56 0.82
N ILE A 33 -14.00 2.75 -0.34
CA ILE A 33 -15.43 3.07 -0.44
C ILE A 33 -16.16 1.92 -1.08
N ASP A 34 -17.29 1.55 -0.50
CA ASP A 34 -18.28 0.74 -1.19
C ASP A 34 -19.17 1.66 -2.03
N VAL A 35 -19.11 1.54 -3.35
CA VAL A 35 -19.81 2.48 -4.26
C VAL A 35 -21.30 2.16 -4.40
N LEU A 36 -21.73 0.95 -4.02
CA LEU A 36 -23.11 0.49 -4.15
C LEU A 36 -23.88 0.50 -2.82
N THR A 37 -23.19 0.71 -1.70
CA THR A 37 -23.83 0.83 -0.39
C THR A 37 -24.62 2.13 -0.28
N ASP A 38 -25.82 2.05 0.31
CA ASP A 38 -26.66 3.23 0.52
C ASP A 38 -25.89 4.34 1.26
N SER A 39 -26.09 5.56 0.79
CA SER A 39 -25.48 6.79 1.29
C SER A 39 -25.61 6.98 2.80
N ASN A 40 -26.68 6.46 3.41
CA ASN A 40 -26.95 6.57 4.84
C ASN A 40 -26.16 5.58 5.71
N SER A 41 -25.40 4.66 5.08
CA SER A 41 -24.65 3.66 5.82
C SER A 41 -23.28 4.23 6.24
N ASN A 42 -23.09 4.42 7.55
CA ASN A 42 -21.80 4.81 8.13
C ASN A 42 -20.65 3.83 7.79
N SER A 43 -20.98 2.62 7.33
CA SER A 43 -20.02 1.59 6.90
C SER A 43 -19.49 1.76 5.48
N ARG A 44 -19.92 2.80 4.75
CA ARG A 44 -19.59 3.02 3.33
C ARG A 44 -18.11 3.34 3.11
N LEU A 45 -17.50 4.11 4.00
CA LEU A 45 -16.08 4.50 3.92
C LEU A 45 -15.28 3.84 5.03
N ARG A 46 -14.17 3.20 4.69
CA ARG A 46 -13.26 2.56 5.65
C ARG A 46 -11.83 2.96 5.37
N TYR A 47 -11.10 3.28 6.43
CA TYR A 47 -9.67 3.51 6.36
C TYR A 47 -8.90 2.28 6.84
N ILE A 48 -8.00 1.78 6.00
CA ILE A 48 -7.11 0.67 6.30
C ILE A 48 -5.69 1.23 6.36
N PRO A 49 -5.05 1.29 7.54
CA PRO A 49 -3.68 1.78 7.65
C PRO A 49 -2.69 0.83 6.97
N LEU A 50 -1.60 1.36 6.44
CA LEU A 50 -0.45 0.53 6.08
C LEU A 50 0.21 -0.01 7.35
N THR A 51 0.88 -1.16 7.23
CA THR A 51 1.74 -1.66 8.30
C THR A 51 2.89 -0.70 8.57
N SER A 52 3.13 -0.38 9.84
CA SER A 52 4.27 0.46 10.26
C SER A 52 5.61 -0.11 9.80
N LYS A 53 5.69 -1.43 9.57
CA LYS A 53 6.89 -2.11 9.05
C LYS A 53 7.22 -1.74 7.59
N ALA A 54 6.23 -1.28 6.81
CA ALA A 54 6.41 -0.80 5.45
C ALA A 54 6.75 0.69 5.40
N LEU A 55 6.41 1.45 6.46
CA LEU A 55 6.65 2.89 6.59
C LEU A 55 8.10 3.20 7.04
N LYS A 56 9.09 2.64 6.34
CA LYS A 56 10.51 2.86 6.69
C LYS A 56 11.10 4.13 6.11
N THR A 57 10.42 4.75 5.16
CA THR A 57 10.91 5.94 4.47
C THR A 57 9.83 7.02 4.49
N ASP A 58 10.24 8.25 4.76
CA ASP A 58 9.39 9.43 4.66
C ASP A 58 9.02 9.72 3.21
N ARG A 59 7.95 10.49 3.00
CA ARG A 59 7.53 10.92 1.67
C ARG A 59 8.56 11.86 1.05
N VAL A 60 9.41 11.30 0.19
CA VAL A 60 10.44 12.04 -0.56
C VAL A 60 9.80 12.81 -1.72
N TYR A 61 8.81 12.20 -2.39
CA TYR A 61 8.16 12.76 -3.58
C TYR A 61 7.05 13.74 -3.19
N LYS A 62 7.30 15.03 -3.47
CA LYS A 62 6.40 16.14 -3.12
C LYS A 62 5.59 16.66 -4.32
N ASP A 63 5.99 16.32 -5.54
CA ASP A 63 5.47 16.80 -6.83
C ASP A 63 4.16 16.10 -7.26
N GLY A 64 3.43 15.50 -6.32
CA GLY A 64 2.16 14.81 -6.59
C GLY A 64 2.29 13.51 -7.39
N LYS A 65 3.52 13.11 -7.74
CA LYS A 65 3.78 11.86 -8.42
C LYS A 65 3.69 10.69 -7.44
N PRO A 66 3.17 9.53 -7.87
CA PRO A 66 3.18 8.32 -7.07
C PRO A 66 4.61 7.93 -6.68
N ASP A 67 4.80 7.42 -5.45
CA ASP A 67 6.11 6.87 -5.04
C ASP A 67 6.53 5.70 -5.97
N PRO A 68 7.65 5.80 -6.70
CA PRO A 68 8.11 4.74 -7.58
C PRO A 68 8.64 3.49 -6.84
N PHE A 69 8.96 3.60 -5.53
CA PHE A 69 9.48 2.49 -4.73
C PHE A 69 8.39 1.68 -4.03
N ARG A 70 7.13 2.07 -4.17
CA ARG A 70 6.00 1.39 -3.53
C ARG A 70 4.93 1.13 -4.56
N ARG A 71 4.37 -0.08 -4.54
CA ARG A 71 3.27 -0.45 -5.42
C ARG A 71 2.27 -1.31 -4.67
N LEU A 72 1.01 -1.02 -4.88
CA LEU A 72 -0.07 -1.91 -4.48
C LEU A 72 -0.65 -2.60 -5.71
N SER A 73 -0.91 -3.89 -5.59
CA SER A 73 -1.53 -4.72 -6.62
C SER A 73 -2.68 -5.53 -6.04
N VAL A 74 -3.70 -5.78 -6.86
CA VAL A 74 -4.79 -6.71 -6.56
C VAL A 74 -4.59 -7.91 -7.49
N CYS A 75 -4.33 -9.06 -6.91
CA CYS A 75 -4.15 -10.32 -7.62
C CYS A 75 -5.51 -11.03 -7.77
N ASP A 76 -5.51 -12.11 -8.55
CA ASP A 76 -6.65 -13.01 -8.69
C ASP A 76 -7.16 -13.46 -7.30
N GLY A 77 -8.48 -13.56 -7.17
CA GLY A 77 -9.14 -13.83 -5.89
C GLY A 77 -9.25 -12.63 -4.94
N GLY A 78 -8.87 -11.43 -5.39
CA GLY A 78 -8.97 -10.21 -4.57
C GLY A 78 -7.86 -10.07 -3.52
N ILE A 79 -6.77 -10.82 -3.67
CA ILE A 79 -5.62 -10.75 -2.76
C ILE A 79 -4.90 -9.44 -3.00
N ILE A 80 -4.77 -8.62 -1.95
CA ILE A 80 -4.10 -7.33 -2.05
C ILE A 80 -2.67 -7.46 -1.56
N LYS A 81 -1.71 -7.11 -2.41
CA LYS A 81 -0.29 -7.10 -2.10
C LYS A 81 0.29 -5.70 -2.14
N LEU A 82 1.09 -5.36 -1.14
CA LEU A 82 1.96 -4.19 -1.10
C LEU A 82 3.39 -4.65 -1.37
N VAL A 83 4.05 -4.06 -2.36
CA VAL A 83 5.46 -4.26 -2.69
C VAL A 83 6.21 -2.98 -2.37
N CYS A 84 7.32 -3.08 -1.66
CA CYS A 84 8.20 -1.94 -1.37
C CYS A 84 9.65 -2.27 -1.69
N ILE A 85 10.32 -1.35 -2.36
CA ILE A 85 11.78 -1.31 -2.52
C ILE A 85 12.33 -0.42 -1.41
N ILE A 86 13.08 -1.01 -0.48
CA ILE A 86 13.61 -0.34 0.70
C ILE A 86 15.10 -0.09 0.48
N THR A 87 15.52 1.17 0.49
CA THR A 87 16.94 1.56 0.40
C THR A 87 17.36 2.29 1.67
N LYS A 88 18.66 2.24 2.01
CA LYS A 88 19.19 2.97 3.19
C LYS A 88 19.31 4.48 2.96
N LYS A 89 19.48 4.90 1.71
CA LYS A 89 19.67 6.30 1.31
C LYS A 89 18.96 6.54 -0.01
N HIS A 90 17.89 7.33 -0.01
CA HIS A 90 17.33 7.86 -1.24
C HIS A 90 18.25 8.96 -1.81
N PRO A 91 18.41 9.08 -3.14
CA PRO A 91 17.81 8.26 -4.20
C PRO A 91 18.67 7.04 -4.59
N SER A 92 19.75 6.73 -3.87
CA SER A 92 20.64 5.62 -4.23
C SER A 92 19.82 4.33 -4.31
N PRO A 93 19.77 3.70 -5.50
CA PRO A 93 19.06 2.46 -5.65
C PRO A 93 19.75 1.35 -4.87
N TYR A 94 21.02 1.46 -4.48
CA TYR A 94 21.77 0.39 -3.81
C TYR A 94 22.38 0.78 -2.46
N PRO A 95 22.51 -0.19 -1.54
CA PRO A 95 21.85 -1.49 -1.56
C PRO A 95 20.33 -1.35 -1.30
N PHE A 96 19.53 -2.21 -1.93
CA PHE A 96 18.08 -2.29 -1.69
C PHE A 96 17.60 -3.67 -1.26
N THR A 97 16.43 -3.70 -0.66
CA THR A 97 15.66 -4.90 -0.35
C THR A 97 14.24 -4.72 -0.85
N ILE A 98 13.76 -5.64 -1.68
CA ILE A 98 12.35 -5.77 -2.01
C ILE A 98 11.69 -6.55 -0.88
N ALA A 99 10.59 -6.01 -0.34
CA ALA A 99 9.76 -6.69 0.63
C ALA A 99 8.30 -6.59 0.20
N THR A 100 7.54 -7.64 0.46
CA THR A 100 6.12 -7.68 0.14
C THR A 100 5.28 -8.00 1.38
N TRP A 101 4.05 -7.51 1.36
CA TRP A 101 3.04 -7.77 2.38
C TRP A 101 1.72 -8.11 1.71
N THR A 102 0.96 -9.01 2.33
CA THR A 102 -0.42 -9.32 1.95
C THR A 102 -1.38 -8.75 2.97
N LEU A 103 -2.45 -8.10 2.51
CA LEU A 103 -3.58 -7.74 3.35
C LEU A 103 -4.44 -8.98 3.56
N VAL A 104 -4.31 -9.60 4.73
CA VAL A 104 -4.97 -10.87 5.07
C VAL A 104 -6.35 -10.67 5.69
N ASP A 105 -6.62 -9.48 6.23
CA ASP A 105 -7.93 -9.10 6.75
C ASP A 105 -8.21 -7.63 6.42
N ILE A 106 -9.08 -7.40 5.43
CA ILE A 106 -9.48 -6.06 4.99
C ILE A 106 -10.37 -5.34 6.02
N TYR A 107 -11.10 -6.08 6.87
CA TYR A 107 -12.00 -5.52 7.86
C TYR A 107 -11.25 -5.03 9.09
N GLN A 108 -10.23 -5.76 9.51
CA GLN A 108 -9.34 -5.39 10.61
C GLN A 108 -8.11 -4.58 10.15
N GLY A 109 -7.88 -4.49 8.84
CA GLY A 109 -6.70 -3.83 8.26
C GLY A 109 -5.39 -4.55 8.59
N ARG A 110 -5.42 -5.88 8.67
CA ARG A 110 -4.26 -6.69 9.05
C ARG A 110 -3.41 -7.02 7.84
N TRP A 111 -2.15 -6.60 7.89
CA TRP A 111 -1.12 -6.93 6.92
C TRP A 111 -0.16 -7.97 7.50
N GLU A 112 0.17 -8.98 6.70
CA GLU A 112 1.22 -9.96 7.01
C GLU A 112 2.37 -9.79 6.03
N LYS A 113 3.61 -9.84 6.54
CA LYS A 113 4.80 -9.75 5.69
C LYS A 113 5.03 -11.11 5.04
N ASP A 114 5.24 -11.13 3.73
CA ASP A 114 5.61 -12.35 3.02
C ASP A 114 7.06 -12.71 3.37
N VAL A 115 7.25 -13.76 4.17
CA VAL A 115 8.58 -14.15 4.68
C VAL A 115 9.49 -14.64 3.55
N ASN A 116 8.94 -15.35 2.57
CA ASN A 116 9.69 -15.99 1.49
C ASN A 116 9.82 -15.11 0.22
N LEU A 117 9.32 -13.88 0.25
CA LEU A 117 9.35 -12.94 -0.88
C LEU A 117 10.18 -11.68 -0.57
N THR A 118 11.02 -11.75 0.47
CA THR A 118 12.01 -10.70 0.71
C THR A 118 13.23 -11.01 -0.15
N MET A 119 13.65 -10.06 -0.99
CA MET A 119 14.74 -10.24 -1.95
C MET A 119 15.72 -9.08 -1.88
N GLY A 120 17.01 -9.37 -1.75
CA GLY A 120 18.07 -8.36 -1.82
C GLY A 120 18.39 -7.94 -3.25
N ALA A 121 19.07 -6.81 -3.41
CA ALA A 121 19.57 -6.36 -4.71
C ALA A 121 20.36 -7.45 -5.45
N SER A 122 21.29 -8.13 -4.76
CA SER A 122 22.09 -9.21 -5.35
C SER A 122 21.25 -10.39 -5.87
N GLU A 123 20.21 -10.77 -5.14
CA GLU A 123 19.31 -11.86 -5.56
C GLU A 123 18.48 -11.41 -6.76
N PHE A 124 18.01 -10.17 -6.78
CA PHE A 124 17.21 -9.62 -7.88
C PHE A 124 17.97 -9.56 -9.23
N PHE A 125 19.24 -9.15 -9.24
CA PHE A 125 20.04 -9.09 -10.48
C PHE A 125 20.62 -10.45 -10.92
N ASN A 126 20.47 -11.50 -10.12
CA ASN A 126 20.93 -12.85 -10.44
C ASN A 126 19.79 -13.77 -10.92
N LEU A 127 18.59 -13.23 -11.18
CA LEU A 127 17.46 -13.92 -11.80
C LEU A 127 17.44 -13.71 -13.32
#